data_AF-A0A3D2C638-F1
#
_entry.id   AF-A0A3D2C638-F1
#
_cell.length_a   1.000
_cell.length_b   1.000
_cell.length_c   1.000
_cell.angle_alpha   90.00
_cell.angle_beta   90.00
_cell.angle_gamma   90.00
#
_symmetry.space_group_name_H-M   'P 1'
#
loop_
_entity.id
_entity.type
_entity.pdbx_description
1 polymer ?
#
loop_
_entity_poly.entity_id
_entity_poly.type
_entity_poly.pdbx_seq_one_letter_code
_entity_poly.pdbx_strand_id
1 'polypeptide(L)'
;DAFSIPIRLAARNSPGEQDMLIYAITDRSDLGGRVAISNYSEITIPDKCIWGDPATDDFMEFYETEFRPRWADAGFAAWTTEWAGAAGSCSPCSGTAISDADLEALGFEGGLEEHFLTRLHVRYTPDTATQDLMLYASGLTESKVTSFADDNPMNRECIEVCGGEPSEDQGADDSDGSGSGDPAGEAAPESTPSDADSSKRSGCSTVGGGSLVAMWLGGLAVGLRRRRDG
;
A
#
# COMPACT_ATOMS: atom_id res chain seq x y z
N ASP A 1 -16.81 -10.86 7.52
CA ASP A 1 -17.27 -11.73 6.42
C ASP A 1 -16.11 -12.18 5.54
N ALA A 2 -16.24 -13.38 4.97
CA ALA A 2 -15.32 -13.90 3.97
C ALA A 2 -16.11 -14.17 2.69
N PHE A 3 -15.60 -13.69 1.56
CA PHE A 3 -16.27 -13.82 0.26
C PHE A 3 -15.33 -14.46 -0.74
N SER A 4 -15.87 -15.30 -1.62
CA SER A 4 -15.08 -16.04 -2.60
C SER A 4 -15.33 -15.58 -4.03
N ILE A 5 -14.27 -15.38 -4.82
CA ILE A 5 -14.39 -15.20 -6.28
C ILE A 5 -14.05 -16.53 -6.98
N PRO A 6 -14.98 -17.12 -7.77
CA PRO A 6 -14.85 -18.46 -8.33
C PRO A 6 -13.92 -18.55 -9.55
N ILE A 7 -12.63 -18.21 -9.37
CA ILE A 7 -11.64 -18.12 -10.45
C ILE A 7 -11.35 -19.46 -11.12
N ARG A 8 -11.58 -20.60 -10.46
CA ARG A 8 -11.34 -21.93 -11.04
C ARG A 8 -12.20 -22.19 -12.27
N LEU A 9 -13.44 -21.69 -12.25
CA LEU A 9 -14.35 -21.84 -13.38
C LEU A 9 -13.90 -20.99 -14.57
N ALA A 10 -13.42 -19.77 -14.31
CA ALA A 10 -12.86 -18.91 -15.35
C ALA A 10 -11.59 -19.54 -15.96
N ALA A 11 -10.67 -20.02 -15.11
CA ALA A 11 -9.44 -20.71 -15.50
C ALA A 11 -9.69 -21.96 -16.38
N ARG A 12 -10.74 -22.74 -16.11
CA ARG A 12 -11.08 -23.90 -16.96
C ARG A 12 -11.43 -23.55 -18.40
N ASN A 13 -11.86 -22.31 -18.65
CA ASN A 13 -12.39 -21.87 -19.94
C ASN A 13 -11.44 -20.90 -20.68
N SER A 14 -10.33 -20.49 -20.06
CA SER A 14 -9.33 -19.61 -20.67
C SER A 14 -7.95 -20.29 -20.65
N PRO A 15 -7.28 -20.49 -21.79
CA PRO A 15 -5.99 -21.18 -21.85
C PRO A 15 -4.77 -20.31 -21.48
N GLY A 16 -4.97 -19.04 -21.11
CA GLY A 16 -3.89 -18.06 -20.88
C GLY A 16 -3.80 -17.54 -19.45
N GLU A 17 -2.79 -16.68 -19.23
CA GLU A 17 -2.69 -15.84 -18.03
C GLU A 17 -3.95 -14.97 -17.90
N GLN A 18 -4.44 -14.80 -16.68
CA GLN A 18 -5.66 -14.04 -16.40
C GLN A 18 -5.34 -12.93 -15.40
N ASP A 19 -5.55 -11.69 -15.83
CA ASP A 19 -5.49 -10.49 -15.01
C ASP A 19 -6.89 -10.12 -14.50
N MET A 20 -6.98 -9.80 -13.22
CA MET A 20 -8.21 -9.38 -12.57
C MET A 20 -7.96 -8.17 -11.68
N LEU A 21 -8.71 -7.10 -11.93
CA LEU A 21 -8.82 -5.96 -11.01
C LEU A 21 -10.06 -6.14 -10.14
N ILE A 22 -9.87 -6.06 -8.83
CA ILE A 22 -10.95 -6.18 -7.86
C ILE A 22 -11.07 -4.84 -7.14
N TYR A 23 -12.24 -4.22 -7.25
CA TYR A 23 -12.60 -3.07 -6.43
C TYR A 23 -13.52 -3.57 -5.33
N ALA A 24 -13.11 -3.36 -4.08
CA ALA A 24 -13.88 -3.75 -2.92
C ALA A 24 -14.11 -2.51 -2.04
N ILE A 25 -15.37 -2.31 -1.65
CA ILE A 25 -15.77 -1.26 -0.72
C ILE A 25 -16.23 -1.95 0.55
N THR A 26 -15.68 -1.50 1.68
CA THR A 26 -16.11 -1.92 3.01
C THR A 26 -16.46 -0.69 3.84
N ASP A 27 -17.07 -0.91 4.99
CA ASP A 27 -17.01 0.09 6.05
C ASP A 27 -15.54 0.36 6.43
N ARG A 28 -15.23 1.50 7.02
CA ARG A 28 -13.92 1.88 7.55
C ARG A 28 -13.71 1.39 9.00
N SER A 29 -14.79 1.03 9.69
CA SER A 29 -14.84 0.73 11.12
C SER A 29 -15.18 -0.74 11.43
N ASP A 30 -15.03 -1.09 12.71
CA ASP A 30 -15.31 -2.36 13.42
C ASP A 30 -15.05 -3.71 12.72
N LEU A 31 -14.22 -3.71 11.67
CA LEU A 31 -13.52 -4.79 10.93
C LEU A 31 -13.70 -4.71 9.40
N GLY A 32 -14.38 -3.68 8.88
CA GLY A 32 -14.25 -3.25 7.49
C GLY A 32 -13.05 -2.31 7.34
N GLY A 33 -12.22 -2.51 6.33
CA GLY A 33 -11.03 -1.71 6.05
C GLY A 33 -10.42 -2.24 4.75
N ARG A 34 -9.10 -2.25 4.62
CA ARG A 34 -8.46 -2.82 3.43
C ARG A 34 -8.87 -4.28 3.24
N VAL A 35 -9.24 -4.65 2.02
CA VAL A 35 -9.51 -6.05 1.65
C VAL A 35 -8.21 -6.76 1.25
N ALA A 36 -8.08 -8.02 1.65
CA ALA A 36 -6.92 -8.87 1.33
C ALA A 36 -7.38 -10.26 0.88
N ILE A 37 -6.47 -11.02 0.26
CA ILE A 37 -6.69 -12.41 -0.17
C ILE A 37 -5.87 -13.34 0.72
N SER A 38 -6.50 -14.35 1.29
CA SER A 38 -5.88 -15.22 2.31
C SER A 38 -5.17 -16.46 1.77
N ASN A 39 -5.44 -16.85 0.51
CA ASN A 39 -4.99 -18.13 -0.05
C ASN A 39 -4.14 -18.00 -1.32
N TYR A 40 -3.63 -16.80 -1.60
CA TYR A 40 -2.66 -16.50 -2.65
C TYR A 40 -1.63 -15.51 -2.11
N SER A 41 -0.41 -15.56 -2.64
CA SER A 41 0.69 -14.70 -2.18
C SER A 41 0.42 -13.23 -2.49
N GLU A 42 0.57 -12.35 -1.50
CA GLU A 42 0.69 -10.91 -1.75
C GLU A 42 2.10 -10.61 -2.27
N ILE A 43 2.21 -9.84 -3.34
CA ILE A 43 3.48 -9.29 -3.83
C ILE A 43 3.49 -7.77 -3.67
N THR A 44 4.69 -7.21 -3.48
CA THR A 44 4.90 -5.76 -3.40
C THR A 44 5.57 -5.28 -4.67
N ILE A 45 4.94 -4.34 -5.36
CA ILE A 45 5.54 -3.64 -6.49
C ILE A 45 6.34 -2.46 -5.94
N PRO A 46 7.64 -2.31 -6.27
CA PRO A 46 8.42 -1.14 -5.91
C PRO A 46 7.72 0.09 -6.45
N ASP A 47 7.66 1.12 -5.62
CA ASP A 47 6.99 2.36 -5.95
C ASP A 47 7.77 3.52 -5.34
N LYS A 48 7.21 4.73 -5.42
CA LYS A 48 7.87 5.98 -5.03
C LYS A 48 9.18 6.23 -5.78
N CYS A 49 9.25 5.77 -7.02
CA CYS A 49 10.38 5.94 -7.93
C CYS A 49 9.93 6.55 -9.27
N ILE A 50 10.88 7.03 -10.07
CA ILE A 50 10.66 7.56 -11.41
C ILE A 50 10.49 6.40 -12.39
N TRP A 51 9.37 6.35 -13.10
CA TRP A 51 9.07 5.25 -14.03
C TRP A 51 9.55 5.47 -15.46
N GLY A 52 9.55 6.73 -15.94
CA GLY A 52 9.85 7.05 -17.33
C GLY A 52 9.26 8.39 -17.80
N ASP A 53 9.52 8.75 -19.06
CA ASP A 53 8.96 9.94 -19.72
C ASP A 53 7.59 9.60 -20.34
N PRO A 54 6.48 10.19 -19.86
CA PRO A 54 5.13 9.93 -20.40
C PRO A 54 4.95 10.29 -21.87
N ALA A 55 5.86 11.07 -22.47
CA ALA A 55 5.81 11.41 -23.88
C ALA A 55 6.39 10.33 -24.80
N THR A 56 7.26 9.45 -24.28
CA THR A 56 7.98 8.45 -25.10
C THR A 56 7.80 7.02 -24.61
N ASP A 57 7.51 6.84 -23.33
CA ASP A 57 7.53 5.53 -22.68
C ASP A 57 6.10 5.02 -22.43
N ASP A 58 5.94 3.70 -22.43
CA ASP A 58 4.66 3.05 -22.14
C ASP A 58 4.61 2.63 -20.66
N PHE A 59 3.72 3.27 -19.90
CA PHE A 59 3.56 2.98 -18.48
C PHE A 59 3.17 1.52 -18.19
N MET A 60 2.36 0.90 -19.07
CA MET A 60 1.94 -0.49 -18.88
C MET A 60 3.10 -1.46 -19.13
N GLU A 61 3.97 -1.17 -20.09
CA GLU A 61 5.20 -1.93 -20.31
C GLU A 61 6.17 -1.82 -19.12
N PHE A 62 6.32 -0.60 -18.58
CA PHE A 62 7.06 -0.38 -17.33
C PHE A 62 6.48 -1.18 -16.16
N TYR A 63 5.17 -1.06 -15.92
CA TYR A 63 4.52 -1.75 -14.80
C TYR A 63 4.63 -3.27 -14.93
N GLU A 64 4.51 -3.81 -16.15
CA GLU A 64 4.70 -5.24 -16.41
C GLU A 64 6.15 -5.68 -16.12
N THR A 65 7.14 -4.83 -16.39
CA THR A 65 8.56 -5.09 -16.07
C THR A 65 8.78 -5.21 -14.56
N GLU A 66 8.07 -4.43 -13.76
CA GLU A 66 8.12 -4.53 -12.29
C GLU A 66 7.27 -5.69 -11.75
N PHE A 67 6.09 -5.93 -12.33
CA PHE A 67 5.13 -6.91 -11.85
C PHE A 67 5.56 -8.35 -12.16
N ARG A 68 5.98 -8.63 -13.40
CA ARG A 68 6.13 -9.99 -13.90
C ARG A 68 7.17 -10.82 -13.15
N PRO A 69 8.39 -10.32 -12.85
CA PRO A 69 9.38 -11.10 -12.11
C PRO A 69 8.84 -11.53 -10.73
N ARG A 70 8.15 -10.63 -10.03
CA ARG A 70 7.60 -10.86 -8.69
C ARG A 70 6.44 -11.85 -8.71
N TRP A 71 5.59 -11.75 -9.73
CA TRP A 71 4.52 -12.72 -9.95
C TRP A 71 5.05 -14.11 -10.29
N ALA A 72 6.11 -14.20 -11.11
CA ALA A 72 6.77 -15.45 -11.43
C ALA A 72 7.43 -16.07 -10.19
N ASP A 73 8.14 -15.26 -9.38
CA ASP A 73 8.76 -15.68 -8.12
C ASP A 73 7.72 -16.16 -7.10
N ALA A 74 6.52 -15.58 -7.12
CA ALA A 74 5.38 -16.02 -6.32
C ALA A 74 4.68 -17.28 -6.87
N GLY A 75 5.25 -17.95 -7.87
CA GLY A 75 4.74 -19.20 -8.43
C GLY A 75 3.60 -19.01 -9.42
N PHE A 76 3.58 -17.89 -10.16
CA PHE A 76 2.58 -17.58 -11.19
C PHE A 76 1.14 -17.51 -10.67
N ALA A 77 0.95 -17.17 -9.40
CA ALA A 77 -0.33 -16.77 -8.84
C ALA A 77 -0.12 -15.85 -7.63
N ALA A 78 -0.42 -14.56 -7.82
CA ALA A 78 -0.24 -13.57 -6.79
C ALA A 78 -1.23 -12.42 -6.92
N TRP A 79 -1.30 -11.62 -5.88
CA TRP A 79 -2.07 -10.39 -5.85
C TRP A 79 -1.26 -9.25 -5.25
N THR A 80 -1.64 -8.02 -5.55
CA THR A 80 -1.07 -6.83 -4.91
C THR A 80 -2.17 -5.81 -4.64
N THR A 81 -1.98 -4.99 -3.61
CA THR A 81 -2.83 -3.81 -3.39
C THR A 81 -2.24 -2.63 -4.13
N GLU A 82 -2.93 -2.15 -5.17
CA GLU A 82 -2.50 -0.97 -5.93
C GLU A 82 -2.97 0.34 -5.28
N TRP A 83 -4.16 0.31 -4.68
CA TRP A 83 -4.73 1.46 -4.00
C TRP A 83 -5.64 1.01 -2.85
N ALA A 84 -5.58 1.70 -1.72
CA ALA A 84 -6.48 1.50 -0.61
C ALA A 84 -6.61 2.80 0.19
N GLY A 85 -7.83 3.17 0.57
CA GLY A 85 -8.04 4.36 1.39
C GLY A 85 -9.49 4.77 1.59
N ALA A 86 -9.69 5.70 2.52
CA ALA A 86 -10.96 6.31 2.88
C ALA A 86 -11.15 7.69 2.20
N ALA A 87 -12.20 8.42 2.54
CA ALA A 87 -12.35 9.81 2.12
C ALA A 87 -11.07 10.63 2.39
N GLY A 88 -10.60 11.36 1.37
CA GLY A 88 -9.41 12.21 1.47
C GLY A 88 -8.05 11.51 1.44
N SER A 89 -8.00 10.17 1.32
CA SER A 89 -6.76 9.34 1.30
C SER A 89 -5.91 9.43 0.02
N CYS A 90 -5.88 10.60 -0.60
CA CYS A 90 -5.59 10.75 -2.01
C CYS A 90 -4.25 11.51 -2.16
N SER A 91 -3.14 10.77 -2.18
CA SER A 91 -1.79 11.32 -2.44
C SER A 91 -0.90 10.31 -3.16
N PRO A 92 -0.50 10.56 -4.44
CA PRO A 92 -0.95 11.64 -5.31
C PRO A 92 -2.45 11.52 -5.63
N CYS A 93 -3.09 12.66 -5.87
CA CYS A 93 -4.54 12.74 -5.90
C CYS A 93 -5.07 12.90 -7.33
N SER A 94 -6.01 12.05 -7.74
CA SER A 94 -6.75 12.28 -8.99
C SER A 94 -7.71 13.47 -8.81
N GLY A 95 -8.02 14.18 -9.90
CA GLY A 95 -8.92 15.34 -9.85
C GLY A 95 -10.40 15.00 -9.58
N THR A 96 -10.77 13.73 -9.51
CA THR A 96 -12.16 13.28 -9.33
C THR A 96 -12.28 12.57 -7.99
N ALA A 97 -13.06 13.16 -7.08
CA ALA A 97 -13.39 12.55 -5.79
C ALA A 97 -14.65 11.69 -5.94
N ILE A 98 -14.68 10.56 -5.22
CA ILE A 98 -15.88 9.74 -5.04
C ILE A 98 -16.92 10.52 -4.24
N SER A 99 -18.20 10.40 -4.61
CA SER A 99 -19.33 11.02 -3.92
C SER A 99 -20.21 10.00 -3.20
N ASP A 100 -21.08 10.47 -2.29
CA ASP A 100 -22.11 9.62 -1.66
C ASP A 100 -23.00 8.92 -2.71
N ALA A 101 -23.32 9.62 -3.81
CA ALA A 101 -24.13 9.06 -4.88
C ALA A 101 -23.41 7.94 -5.66
N ASP A 102 -22.08 8.03 -5.80
CA ASP A 102 -21.28 6.96 -6.40
C ASP A 102 -21.25 5.73 -5.49
N LEU A 103 -21.10 5.94 -4.18
CA LEU A 103 -21.13 4.87 -3.17
C LEU A 103 -22.48 4.14 -3.16
N GLU A 104 -23.59 4.90 -3.20
CA GLU A 104 -24.94 4.36 -3.31
C GLU A 104 -25.11 3.56 -4.61
N ALA A 105 -24.64 4.08 -5.75
CA ALA A 105 -24.71 3.40 -7.04
C ALA A 105 -23.87 2.10 -7.10
N LEU A 106 -22.79 2.03 -6.32
CA LEU A 106 -21.95 0.84 -6.14
C LEU A 106 -22.53 -0.14 -5.10
N GLY A 107 -23.64 0.20 -4.45
CA GLY A 107 -24.33 -0.65 -3.48
C GLY A 107 -23.74 -0.61 -2.07
N PHE A 108 -22.96 0.43 -1.74
CA PHE A 108 -22.47 0.63 -0.37
C PHE A 108 -23.58 1.25 0.50
N GLU A 109 -23.93 0.58 1.59
CA GLU A 109 -24.92 1.03 2.56
C GLU A 109 -24.23 1.88 3.66
N GLY A 110 -23.70 3.04 3.26
CA GLY A 110 -23.01 3.99 4.15
C GLY A 110 -22.65 5.29 3.44
N GLY A 111 -22.06 6.24 4.15
CA GLY A 111 -21.65 7.54 3.62
C GLY A 111 -20.17 7.65 3.24
N LEU A 112 -19.79 8.79 2.67
CA LEU A 112 -18.43 9.13 2.27
C LEU A 112 -17.42 8.99 3.42
N GLU A 113 -17.78 9.33 4.65
CA GLU A 113 -16.85 9.21 5.79
C GLU A 113 -16.67 7.76 6.29
N GLU A 114 -17.60 6.88 5.94
CA GLU A 114 -17.70 5.51 6.42
C GLU A 114 -17.06 4.50 5.45
N HIS A 115 -16.84 4.87 4.19
CA HIS A 115 -16.27 3.94 3.21
C HIS A 115 -14.76 3.72 3.39
N PHE A 116 -14.33 2.54 2.98
CA PHE A 116 -12.95 2.22 2.70
C PHE A 116 -12.89 1.46 1.38
N LEU A 117 -12.24 2.05 0.37
CA LEU A 117 -12.11 1.43 -0.95
C LEU A 117 -10.74 0.73 -1.04
N THR A 118 -10.72 -0.42 -1.68
CA THR A 118 -9.51 -1.19 -1.99
C THR A 118 -9.53 -1.60 -3.46
N ARG A 119 -8.43 -1.37 -4.17
CA ARG A 119 -8.15 -1.89 -5.51
C ARG A 119 -7.04 -2.93 -5.40
N LEU A 120 -7.40 -4.18 -5.71
CA LEU A 120 -6.45 -5.29 -5.83
C LEU A 120 -6.21 -5.62 -7.28
N HIS A 121 -4.97 -5.97 -7.62
CA HIS A 121 -4.61 -6.58 -8.88
C HIS A 121 -4.17 -8.02 -8.63
N VAL A 122 -4.85 -8.97 -9.27
CA VAL A 122 -4.59 -10.40 -9.16
C VAL A 122 -4.22 -10.95 -10.54
N ARG A 123 -3.13 -11.71 -10.61
CA ARG A 123 -2.79 -12.47 -11.83
C ARG A 123 -2.57 -13.95 -11.49
N TYR A 124 -3.12 -14.82 -12.32
CA TYR A 124 -2.95 -16.27 -12.19
C TYR A 124 -2.91 -16.96 -13.57
N THR A 125 -2.46 -18.21 -13.59
CA THR A 125 -2.54 -19.10 -14.75
C THR A 125 -3.62 -20.16 -14.53
N PRO A 126 -4.06 -20.87 -15.58
CA PRO A 126 -5.03 -21.94 -15.43
C PRO A 126 -4.57 -23.06 -14.48
N ASP A 127 -3.27 -23.38 -14.51
CA ASP A 127 -2.68 -24.43 -13.68
C ASP A 127 -2.51 -24.02 -12.21
N THR A 128 -2.34 -22.72 -11.94
CA THR A 128 -2.13 -22.18 -10.59
C THR A 128 -3.44 -21.77 -9.90
N ALA A 129 -4.54 -21.64 -10.64
CA ALA A 129 -5.89 -21.46 -10.11
C ALA A 129 -6.46 -22.75 -9.48
N THR A 130 -5.83 -23.23 -8.41
CA THR A 130 -6.20 -24.49 -7.73
C THR A 130 -7.35 -24.32 -6.74
N GLN A 131 -7.56 -23.09 -6.27
CA GLN A 131 -8.58 -22.69 -5.28
C GLN A 131 -9.26 -21.39 -5.74
N ASP A 132 -10.49 -21.15 -5.30
CA ASP A 132 -11.15 -19.86 -5.52
C ASP A 132 -10.50 -18.78 -4.63
N LEU A 133 -10.51 -17.50 -5.03
CA LEU A 133 -9.92 -16.43 -4.21
C LEU A 133 -10.73 -16.26 -2.92
N MET A 134 -10.08 -16.28 -1.76
CA MET A 134 -10.73 -16.07 -0.46
C MET A 134 -10.42 -14.67 0.07
N LEU A 135 -11.37 -13.75 -0.10
CA LEU A 135 -11.24 -12.35 0.31
C LEU A 135 -11.75 -12.16 1.74
N TYR A 136 -11.08 -11.27 2.47
CA TYR A 136 -11.49 -10.86 3.81
C TYR A 136 -11.16 -9.38 4.03
N ALA A 137 -11.95 -8.71 4.86
CA ALA A 137 -11.61 -7.38 5.36
C ALA A 137 -10.55 -7.51 6.46
N SER A 138 -9.41 -6.84 6.29
CA SER A 138 -8.24 -6.96 7.17
C SER A 138 -8.31 -6.07 8.42
N GLY A 139 -9.22 -5.09 8.43
CA GLY A 139 -9.28 -4.04 9.46
C GLY A 139 -8.17 -2.98 9.37
N LEU A 140 -7.27 -3.07 8.38
CA LEU A 140 -6.23 -2.05 8.15
C LEU A 140 -6.87 -0.81 7.53
N THR A 141 -6.58 0.36 8.09
CA THR A 141 -7.18 1.65 7.66
C THR A 141 -6.13 2.63 7.15
N GLU A 142 -4.87 2.21 7.11
CA GLU A 142 -3.78 2.97 6.52
C GLU A 142 -3.99 3.04 5.01
N SER A 143 -3.87 4.25 4.47
CA SER A 143 -3.91 4.46 3.04
C SER A 143 -2.67 3.85 2.39
N LYS A 144 -2.86 3.10 1.31
CA LYS A 144 -1.79 2.50 0.51
C LYS A 144 -1.99 2.94 -0.93
N VAL A 145 -0.95 3.46 -1.56
CA VAL A 145 -0.99 3.85 -2.97
C VAL A 145 0.32 3.45 -3.60
N THR A 146 0.28 2.50 -4.54
CA THR A 146 1.39 2.23 -5.45
C THR A 146 1.46 3.39 -6.44
N SER A 147 2.51 4.20 -6.35
CA SER A 147 2.63 5.41 -7.17
C SER A 147 4.02 5.57 -7.78
N PHE A 148 4.05 6.14 -8.98
CA PHE A 148 5.27 6.42 -9.72
C PHE A 148 5.33 7.89 -10.12
N ALA A 149 6.54 8.40 -10.28
CA ALA A 149 6.80 9.77 -10.66
C ALA A 149 7.21 9.85 -12.14
N ASP A 150 6.67 10.83 -12.87
CA ASP A 150 7.12 11.10 -14.24
C ASP A 150 8.55 11.59 -14.24
N ASP A 151 9.30 11.27 -15.29
CA ASP A 151 10.66 11.71 -15.43
C ASP A 151 10.72 13.20 -15.80
N ASN A 152 11.19 14.03 -14.85
CA ASN A 152 11.42 15.45 -15.06
C ASN A 152 12.54 15.97 -14.14
N PRO A 153 13.10 17.17 -14.41
CA PRO A 153 14.21 17.71 -13.62
C PRO A 153 13.93 17.79 -12.12
N MET A 154 12.71 18.18 -11.71
CA MET A 154 12.36 18.31 -10.29
C MET A 154 12.29 16.95 -9.60
N ASN A 155 11.75 15.93 -10.28
CA ASN A 155 11.69 14.58 -9.72
C ASN A 155 13.09 13.94 -9.65
N ARG A 156 13.93 14.10 -10.67
CA ARG A 156 15.32 13.57 -10.69
C ARG A 156 16.20 14.12 -9.56
N GLU A 157 15.86 15.28 -9.01
CA GLU A 157 16.57 15.84 -7.86
C GLU A 157 16.32 15.03 -6.58
N CYS A 158 15.15 14.42 -6.42
CA CYS A 158 14.69 13.87 -5.14
C CYS A 158 14.22 12.41 -5.17
N ILE A 159 14.04 11.82 -6.34
CA ILE A 159 13.43 10.50 -6.51
C ILE A 159 14.35 9.65 -7.38
N GLU A 160 14.60 8.42 -6.95
CA GLU A 160 15.39 7.44 -7.69
C GLU A 160 14.60 6.87 -8.88
N VAL A 161 15.29 6.44 -9.92
CA VAL A 161 14.67 5.75 -11.07
C VAL A 161 14.35 4.31 -10.67
N CYS A 162 13.15 3.84 -10.99
CA CYS A 162 12.74 2.46 -10.74
C CYS A 162 13.68 1.48 -11.45
N GLY A 163 14.08 0.40 -10.76
CA GLY A 163 14.98 -0.60 -11.33
C GLY A 163 16.43 -0.14 -11.56
N GLY A 164 16.80 1.07 -11.14
CA GLY A 164 18.19 1.54 -11.16
C GLY A 164 19.07 0.77 -10.17
N GLU A 165 20.36 0.63 -10.48
CA GLU A 165 21.34 0.23 -9.47
C GLU A 165 21.38 1.32 -8.39
N PRO A 166 21.40 0.96 -7.09
CA PRO A 166 21.48 1.95 -6.02
C PRO A 166 22.67 2.85 -6.27
N SER A 167 22.47 4.17 -6.26
CA SER A 167 23.57 5.11 -6.43
C SER A 167 24.56 4.89 -5.30
N GLU A 168 25.76 4.41 -5.63
CA GLU A 168 26.92 4.37 -4.74
C GLU A 168 27.36 5.79 -4.41
N ASP A 169 26.57 6.54 -3.64
CA ASP A 169 27.04 7.82 -3.11
C ASP A 169 27.89 7.57 -1.86
N GLN A 170 29.18 7.35 -2.16
CA GLN A 170 30.35 7.81 -1.42
C GLN A 170 30.20 7.83 0.11
N GLY A 171 30.70 6.77 0.73
CA GLY A 171 30.98 6.73 2.17
C GLY A 171 31.68 8.01 2.60
N ALA A 172 31.04 8.73 3.51
CA ALA A 172 31.64 9.86 4.18
C ALA A 172 32.93 9.39 4.88
N ASP A 173 34.01 10.00 4.43
CA ASP A 173 35.35 9.91 4.96
C ASP A 173 35.37 10.55 6.35
N ASP A 174 35.04 9.79 7.41
CA ASP A 174 35.26 10.21 8.80
C ASP A 174 36.67 9.79 9.23
N SER A 175 37.64 10.52 8.67
CA SER A 175 38.98 10.64 9.23
C SER A 175 38.92 11.56 10.44
N ASP A 176 38.69 11.02 11.64
CA ASP A 176 39.17 11.65 12.88
C ASP A 176 39.63 10.59 13.89
N GLY A 177 40.94 10.52 14.07
CA GLY A 177 41.58 9.64 15.04
C GLY A 177 41.67 10.26 16.42
N SER A 178 41.23 9.52 17.45
CA SER A 178 42.08 9.12 18.60
C SER A 178 41.25 8.55 19.75
N GLY A 179 41.61 7.34 20.19
CA GLY A 179 41.85 7.11 21.62
C GLY A 179 40.86 6.24 22.42
N SER A 180 41.11 4.92 22.36
CA SER A 180 41.20 3.97 23.50
C SER A 180 39.97 3.56 24.33
N GLY A 181 39.70 2.23 24.35
CA GLY A 181 39.26 1.48 25.53
C GLY A 181 38.14 0.42 25.31
N ASP A 182 38.50 -0.86 25.16
CA ASP A 182 37.62 -2.05 25.17
C ASP A 182 36.99 -2.35 26.58
N PRO A 183 36.24 -3.46 26.81
CA PRO A 183 34.86 -3.73 26.36
C PRO A 183 33.96 -4.25 27.53
N ALA A 184 32.64 -4.39 27.32
CA ALA A 184 31.76 -5.49 27.82
C ALA A 184 30.29 -5.06 27.97
N GLY A 185 29.36 -5.92 27.52
CA GLY A 185 27.95 -5.89 27.92
C GLY A 185 26.97 -6.45 26.89
N GLU A 186 26.53 -7.70 27.09
CA GLU A 186 25.48 -8.41 26.34
C GLU A 186 24.09 -7.74 26.39
N ALA A 187 23.32 -7.75 25.28
CA ALA A 187 22.00 -8.43 25.18
C ALA A 187 21.16 -8.03 23.93
N ALA A 188 20.50 -9.06 23.36
CA ALA A 188 19.27 -9.13 22.54
C ALA A 188 19.28 -8.71 21.03
N PRO A 189 18.74 -9.56 20.12
CA PRO A 189 18.31 -9.14 18.79
C PRO A 189 16.78 -8.99 18.73
N GLU A 190 16.29 -7.77 18.54
CA GLU A 190 14.97 -7.54 17.94
C GLU A 190 15.19 -7.24 16.45
N SER A 191 14.71 -8.13 15.59
CA SER A 191 14.71 -7.95 14.14
C SER A 191 13.50 -7.12 13.75
N THR A 192 13.71 -5.83 13.50
CA THR A 192 12.80 -4.99 12.72
C THR A 192 13.08 -5.17 11.22
N PRO A 193 12.05 -5.19 10.34
CA PRO A 193 12.28 -5.17 8.90
C PRO A 193 12.91 -3.83 8.51
N SER A 194 13.96 -3.90 7.70
CA SER A 194 14.62 -2.73 7.11
C SER A 194 13.69 -2.06 6.11
N ASP A 195 13.11 -0.92 6.47
CA ASP A 195 12.70 0.07 5.48
C ASP A 195 13.95 0.51 4.73
N ALA A 196 13.91 0.42 3.40
CA ALA A 196 14.98 0.87 2.53
C ALA A 196 15.19 2.38 2.75
N ASP A 197 16.31 2.74 3.36
CA ASP A 197 16.73 4.12 3.59
C ASP A 197 17.20 4.70 2.25
N SER A 198 16.29 5.34 1.52
CA SER A 198 16.62 6.12 0.33
C SER A 198 17.56 7.26 0.74
N SER A 199 18.76 7.28 0.15
CA SER A 199 19.80 8.27 0.41
C SER A 199 19.23 9.71 0.32
N LYS A 200 19.17 10.41 1.45
CA LYS A 200 18.58 11.75 1.52
C LYS A 200 19.47 12.77 0.81
N ARG A 201 19.06 13.20 -0.39
CA ARG A 201 19.57 14.43 -0.99
C ARG A 201 19.05 15.63 -0.19
N SER A 202 19.97 16.47 0.29
CA SER A 202 19.68 17.68 1.06
C SER A 202 18.64 18.56 0.34
N GLY A 203 17.44 18.72 0.91
CA GLY A 203 16.36 19.56 0.37
C GLY A 203 15.10 18.79 -0.05
N CYS A 204 15.17 17.47 -0.12
CA CYS A 204 14.02 16.64 -0.47
C CYS A 204 13.17 16.33 0.77
N SER A 205 11.89 16.70 0.71
CA SER A 205 10.92 16.35 1.76
C SER A 205 10.56 14.88 1.60
N THR A 206 10.71 14.07 2.65
CA THR A 206 10.23 12.69 2.65
C THR A 206 8.71 12.69 2.58
N VAL A 207 8.11 12.09 1.54
CA VAL A 207 6.67 11.77 1.52
C VAL A 207 6.46 10.56 2.45
N GLY A 208 6.56 10.80 3.75
CA GLY A 208 6.15 9.86 4.78
C GLY A 208 4.69 10.12 5.12
N GLY A 209 3.84 9.11 4.94
CA GLY A 209 2.42 9.14 5.32
C GLY A 209 2.26 9.25 6.83
N GLY A 210 2.40 10.45 7.38
CA GLY A 210 2.16 10.75 8.79
C GLY A 210 0.84 11.49 8.96
N SER A 211 -0.19 10.76 9.39
CA SER A 211 -1.47 11.34 9.78
C SER A 211 -1.28 12.26 11.00
N LEU A 212 -1.54 13.56 10.86
CA LEU A 212 -1.54 14.51 11.97
C LEU A 212 -2.78 14.26 12.84
N VAL A 213 -2.64 13.42 13.87
CA VAL A 213 -3.64 13.30 14.95
C VAL A 213 -3.56 14.56 15.80
N ALA A 214 -4.54 15.46 15.63
CA ALA A 214 -4.76 16.56 16.54
C ALA A 214 -5.32 16.01 17.87
N MET A 215 -4.49 15.97 18.92
CA MET A 215 -4.94 15.66 20.28
C MET A 215 -5.84 16.77 20.81
N TRP A 216 -7.16 16.54 20.81
CA TRP A 216 -8.09 17.31 21.63
C TRP A 216 -8.20 16.68 23.03
N LEU A 217 -7.53 17.30 24.00
CA LEU A 217 -7.78 17.06 25.42
C LEU A 217 -9.02 17.87 25.86
N GLY A 218 -10.18 17.22 25.84
CA GLY A 218 -11.43 17.75 26.39
C GLY A 218 -11.92 16.89 27.57
N GLY A 219 -11.84 17.43 28.79
CA GLY A 219 -12.05 16.72 30.04
C GLY A 219 -13.47 16.20 30.31
N LEU A 220 -13.53 15.02 30.91
CA LEU A 220 -14.71 14.39 31.51
C LEU A 220 -15.14 15.15 32.78
N ALA A 221 -16.38 15.65 32.80
CA ALA A 221 -17.09 16.00 34.03
C ALA A 221 -18.29 15.07 34.21
N VAL A 222 -18.14 14.06 35.06
CA VAL A 222 -19.19 13.13 35.46
C VAL A 222 -20.11 13.81 36.48
N GLY A 223 -21.33 14.14 36.06
CA GLY A 223 -22.40 14.64 36.94
C GLY A 223 -23.31 13.51 37.43
N LEU A 224 -23.06 13.02 38.65
CA LEU A 224 -23.96 12.10 39.36
C LEU A 224 -25.25 12.83 39.77
N ARG A 225 -26.38 12.53 39.13
CA ARG A 225 -27.71 12.99 39.57
C ARG A 225 -28.42 11.87 40.33
N ARG A 226 -28.38 11.94 41.66
CA ARG A 226 -29.20 11.13 42.58
C ARG A 226 -30.68 11.38 42.30
N ARG A 227 -31.45 10.34 41.97
CA ARG A 227 -32.91 10.33 42.15
C ARG A 227 -33.22 10.26 43.65
N ARG A 228 -34.17 11.08 44.08
CA ARG A 228 -34.66 11.16 45.45
C ARG A 228 -36.13 10.77 45.38
N ASP A 229 -36.49 9.80 46.20
CA ASP A 229 -37.84 9.22 46.31
C ASP A 229 -38.88 10.26 46.75
N GLY A 230 -40.10 10.04 46.28
CA GLY A 230 -41.33 10.77 46.59
C GLY A 230 -42.48 10.25 45.74
#